data_AF-A0A924CQY6-F1
#
_entry.id   AF-A0A924CQY6-F1
#
_cell.length_a   1.000
_cell.length_b   1.000
_cell.length_c   1.000
_cell.angle_alpha   90.00
_cell.angle_beta   90.00
_cell.angle_gamma   90.00
#
_symmetry.space_group_name_H-M   'P 1'
#
loop_
_entity.id
_entity.type
_entity.pdbx_description
1 polymer ?
#
loop_
_entity_poly.entity_id
_entity_poly.type
_entity_poly.pdbx_seq_one_letter_code
_entity_poly.pdbx_strand_id
1 'polypeptide(L)'
;MRYLAQVLPADSASAPGFMLLAFEESDEAWSLLDAEPRSVISHAQAAAQLPGNWVLLNLTEAREVMLVQDAKPWILHLVKTYLVAGITPEFLKQESDRAEMWRQS
;
A
#
# COMPACT_ATOMS: atom_id res chain seq x y z
N MET A 1 5.07 7.75 -8.75
CA MET A 1 4.32 6.51 -8.46
C MET A 1 4.06 6.41 -6.97
N ARG A 2 2.90 5.91 -6.56
CA ARG A 2 2.53 5.80 -5.14
C ARG A 2 2.87 4.42 -4.59
N TYR A 3 3.38 4.38 -3.37
CA TYR A 3 3.78 3.15 -2.69
C TYR A 3 3.22 3.11 -1.28
N LEU A 4 2.83 1.92 -0.84
CA LEU A 4 2.60 1.61 0.56
C LEU A 4 3.90 1.08 1.12
N ALA A 5 4.36 1.65 2.23
CA ALA A 5 5.60 1.26 2.85
C ALA A 5 5.49 1.19 4.37
N GLN A 6 6.33 0.36 4.97
CA GLN A 6 6.53 0.32 6.41
C GLN A 6 7.76 1.13 6.78
N VAL A 7 7.63 1.98 7.80
CA VAL A 7 8.77 2.69 8.38
C VAL A 7 9.64 1.70 9.14
N LEU A 8 10.92 1.62 8.77
CA LEU A 8 11.89 0.81 9.48
C LEU A 8 12.46 1.60 10.66
N PRO A 9 12.54 1.00 11.86
CA PRO A 9 13.15 1.65 13.00
C PRO A 9 14.63 1.92 12.72
N ALA A 10 15.15 2.99 13.31
CA ALA A 10 16.59 3.18 13.40
C ALA A 10 17.12 2.16 14.42
N ASP A 11 17.58 1.00 13.96
CA ASP A 11 18.41 0.11 14.77
C ASP A 11 19.88 0.26 14.35
N SER A 12 20.79 -0.22 15.20
CA SER A 12 22.24 -0.14 14.95
C SER A 12 22.72 -0.97 13.76
N ALA A 13 21.86 -1.77 13.11
CA ALA A 13 22.20 -2.67 12.00
C ALA A 13 21.62 -2.22 10.65
N SER A 14 20.59 -1.38 10.62
CA SER A 14 19.89 -0.94 9.41
C SER A 14 19.72 0.58 9.36
N ALA A 15 20.00 1.18 8.21
CA ALA A 15 19.75 2.59 8.00
C ALA A 15 18.23 2.85 8.07
N PRO A 16 17.76 3.83 8.88
CA PRO A 16 16.34 4.16 8.94
C PRO A 16 15.81 4.58 7.57
N GLY A 17 14.65 4.04 7.20
CA GLY A 17 14.10 4.18 5.86
C GLY A 17 12.73 3.55 5.74
N PHE A 18 12.34 3.27 4.51
CA PHE A 18 11.03 2.73 4.18
C PHE A 18 11.15 1.42 3.43
N MET A 19 10.53 0.37 3.95
CA MET A 19 10.38 -0.92 3.27
C MET A 19 9.14 -0.86 2.39
N LEU A 20 9.30 -0.95 1.08
CA LEU A 20 8.17 -0.94 0.14
C LEU A 20 7.40 -2.27 0.23
N LEU A 21 6.08 -2.18 0.31
CA LEU A 21 5.17 -3.33 0.46
C LEU A 21 4.25 -3.51 -0.74
N ALA A 22 3.77 -2.41 -1.30
CA ALA A 22 2.89 -2.42 -2.47
C ALA A 22 3.07 -1.12 -3.27
N PHE A 23 2.66 -1.14 -4.53
CA PHE A 23 2.67 0.04 -5.39
C PHE A 23 1.44 0.11 -6.26
N GLU A 24 1.06 1.33 -6.61
CA GLU A 24 -0.05 1.62 -7.49
C GLU A 24 0.43 1.53 -8.95
N GLU A 25 -0.08 0.55 -9.69
CA GLU A 25 0.24 0.32 -11.11
C GLU A 25 -0.54 1.25 -12.03
N SER A 26 -1.83 1.40 -11.74
CA SER A 26 -2.79 2.22 -12.47
C SER A 26 -3.94 2.59 -11.54
N ASP A 27 -4.86 3.45 -12.00
CA ASP A 27 -5.99 4.03 -11.27
C ASP A 27 -6.60 3.11 -10.18
N GLU A 28 -6.14 3.26 -8.94
CA GLU A 28 -6.52 2.46 -7.76
C GLU A 28 -6.22 0.94 -7.80
N ALA A 29 -5.50 0.47 -8.82
CA ALA A 29 -4.99 -0.90 -8.92
C ALA A 29 -3.60 -1.01 -8.28
N TRP A 30 -3.51 -1.82 -7.24
CA TRP A 30 -2.29 -2.03 -6.46
C TRP A 30 -1.73 -3.42 -6.64
N SER A 31 -0.40 -3.50 -6.73
CA SER A 31 0.36 -4.75 -6.76
C SER A 31 1.26 -4.88 -5.53
N LEU A 32 1.32 -6.10 -5.00
CA LEU A 32 2.19 -6.42 -3.87
C LEU A 32 3.64 -6.58 -4.32
N LEU A 33 4.56 -6.14 -3.47
CA LEU A 33 6.00 -6.31 -3.63
C LEU A 33 6.46 -7.45 -2.72
N ASP A 34 6.08 -8.68 -3.09
CA ASP A 34 6.38 -9.89 -2.31
C ASP A 34 7.78 -10.47 -2.59
N ALA A 35 8.58 -9.82 -3.44
CA ALA A 35 9.91 -10.29 -3.81
C ALA A 35 10.93 -10.01 -2.70
N GLU A 36 11.65 -11.06 -2.30
CA GLU A 36 12.84 -10.95 -1.44
C GLU A 36 14.11 -10.82 -2.32
N PRO A 37 15.04 -9.89 -2.04
CA PRO A 37 15.02 -8.96 -0.90
C PRO A 37 14.07 -7.78 -1.11
N ARG A 38 13.33 -7.42 -0.06
CA ARG A 38 12.43 -6.26 -0.10
C ARG A 38 13.18 -4.97 -0.41
N SER A 39 12.60 -4.15 -1.29
CA SER A 39 13.17 -2.86 -1.66
C SER A 39 13.07 -1.86 -0.51
N VAL A 40 14.21 -1.32 -0.07
CA VAL A 40 14.29 -0.30 0.97
C VAL A 40 14.70 1.05 0.38
N ILE A 41 13.98 2.10 0.73
CA ILE A 41 14.31 3.49 0.41
C ILE A 41 14.90 4.15 1.65
N SER A 42 16.19 4.46 1.61
CA SER A 42 16.89 5.14 2.71
C SER A 42 16.47 6.60 2.79
N HIS A 43 15.83 7.00 3.89
CA HIS A 43 15.41 8.39 4.11
C HIS A 43 15.23 8.70 5.61
N ALA A 44 16.35 8.66 6.33
CA ALA A 44 16.44 8.72 7.79
C ALA A 44 15.61 9.82 8.45
N GLN A 45 15.67 11.05 7.92
CA GLN A 45 15.00 12.21 8.51
C GLN A 45 13.48 12.10 8.51
N ALA A 46 12.89 11.55 7.44
CA ALA A 46 11.44 11.37 7.35
C ALA A 46 10.98 10.13 8.13
N ALA A 47 11.75 9.05 8.07
CA ALA A 47 11.47 7.84 8.84
C ALA A 47 11.44 8.10 10.36
N ALA A 48 12.34 8.95 10.87
CA ALA A 48 12.40 9.31 12.29
C ALA A 48 11.15 10.06 12.81
N GLN A 49 10.36 10.69 11.92
CA GLN A 49 9.16 11.46 12.31
C GLN A 49 7.89 10.60 12.42
N LEU A 50 7.91 9.38 11.89
CA LEU A 50 6.75 8.49 11.80
C LEU A 50 7.07 7.05 12.26
N PRO A 51 7.62 6.85 13.47
CA PRO A 51 8.11 5.55 13.90
C PRO A 51 6.99 4.50 13.92
N GLY A 52 7.25 3.33 13.31
CA GLY A 52 6.37 2.16 13.35
C GLY A 52 5.08 2.25 12.53
N ASN A 53 4.86 3.35 11.80
CA ASN A 53 3.65 3.55 11.01
C ASN A 53 3.78 3.00 9.59
N TRP A 54 2.63 2.70 9.00
CA TRP A 54 2.52 2.52 7.55
C TRP A 54 2.36 3.89 6.92
N VAL A 55 3.06 4.10 5.80
CA VAL A 55 3.07 5.37 5.09
C VAL A 55 2.80 5.17 3.61
N LEU A 56 2.20 6.18 3.01
CA LEU A 56 2.14 6.33 1.57
C LEU A 56 3.30 7.20 1.11
N LEU A 57 4.08 6.68 0.18
CA LEU A 57 5.20 7.39 -0.45
C LEU A 57 4.86 7.73 -1.88
N ASN A 58 5.17 8.95 -2.31
CA ASN A 58 5.30 9.25 -3.72
C ASN A 58 6.79 9.25 -4.07
N LEU A 59 7.17 8.36 -4.98
CA LEU A 59 8.53 8.29 -5.49
C LEU A 59 8.61 8.83 -6.92
N THR A 60 9.74 9.47 -7.24
CA THR A 60 10.14 9.78 -8.62
C THR A 60 10.50 8.49 -9.38
N GLU A 61 10.67 8.59 -10.70
CA GLU A 61 11.22 7.48 -11.50
C GLU A 61 12.62 7.05 -11.02
N ALA A 62 13.40 8.00 -10.49
CA ALA A 62 14.71 7.75 -9.87
C ALA A 62 14.62 7.19 -8.43
N ARG A 63 13.41 6.86 -7.94
CA ARG A 63 13.14 6.35 -6.58
C ARG A 63 13.47 7.32 -5.44
N GLU A 64 13.46 8.62 -5.73
CA GLU A 64 13.62 9.65 -4.70
C GLU A 64 12.27 9.95 -4.03
N VAL A 65 12.30 10.15 -2.72
CA VAL A 65 11.10 10.45 -1.92
C VAL A 65 10.64 11.88 -2.19
N MET A 66 9.46 12.03 -2.81
CA MET A 66 8.84 13.34 -3.01
C MET A 66 7.88 13.71 -1.87
N LEU A 67 7.15 12.72 -1.36
CA LEU A 67 6.12 12.92 -0.34
C LEU A 67 6.02 11.70 0.55
N VAL A 68 5.80 11.95 1.84
CA VAL A 68 5.50 10.93 2.86
C VAL A 68 4.20 11.32 3.53
N GLN A 69 3.22 10.42 3.54
CA GLN A 69 1.92 10.63 4.17
C GLN A 69 1.61 9.46 5.10
N ASP A 70 0.91 9.73 6.20
CA ASP A 70 0.33 8.67 7.04
C ASP A 70 -0.67 7.85 6.20
N ALA A 71 -0.55 6.52 6.22
CA ALA A 71 -1.48 5.64 5.51
C ALA A 71 -2.82 5.50 6.23
N LYS A 72 -2.92 5.87 7.52
CA LYS A 72 -4.14 5.70 8.33
C LYS A 72 -5.40 6.33 7.69
N PRO A 73 -5.40 7.59 7.21
CA PRO A 73 -6.57 8.17 6.57
C PRO A 73 -7.00 7.39 5.31
N TRP A 74 -6.03 6.91 4.52
CA TRP A 74 -6.28 6.12 3.34
C TRP A 74 -6.85 4.74 3.67
N ILE A 75 -6.31 4.03 4.67
CA ILE A 75 -6.84 2.75 5.15
C ILE A 75 -8.29 2.93 5.65
N LEU A 76 -8.55 3.95 6.46
CA LEU A 76 -9.89 4.23 6.97
C LEU A 76 -10.87 4.58 5.85
N HIS A 77 -10.41 5.23 4.78
CA HIS A 77 -11.22 5.46 3.60
C HIS A 77 -11.64 4.14 2.95
N LEU A 78 -10.71 3.21 2.71
CA LEU A 78 -11.03 1.88 2.14
C LEU A 78 -12.03 1.10 3.01
N VAL A 79 -11.81 1.08 4.33
CA VAL A 79 -12.73 0.43 5.27
C VAL A 79 -14.13 1.04 5.18
N LYS A 80 -14.22 2.37 5.15
CA LYS A 80 -15.50 3.09 5.06
C LYS A 80 -16.21 2.86 3.72
N THR A 81 -15.47 2.83 2.62
CA THR A 81 -16.03 2.72 1.27
C THR A 81 -16.54 1.31 0.99
N TYR A 82 -15.81 0.27 1.39
CA TYR A 82 -16.16 -1.11 1.04
C TYR A 82 -16.71 -1.91 2.22
N LEU A 83 -15.98 -1.95 3.33
CA LEU A 83 -16.26 -2.91 4.40
C LEU A 83 -17.47 -2.51 5.26
N VAL A 84 -17.73 -1.21 5.46
CA VAL A 84 -18.93 -0.73 6.17
C VAL A 84 -20.22 -1.13 5.45
N ALA A 85 -20.21 -1.14 4.12
CA ALA A 85 -21.35 -1.57 3.30
C ALA A 85 -21.47 -3.10 3.17
N GLY A 86 -20.56 -3.86 3.80
CA GLY A 86 -20.51 -5.32 3.67
C GLY A 86 -19.98 -5.81 2.31
N ILE A 87 -19.33 -4.94 1.53
CA ILE A 87 -18.68 -5.32 0.28
C ILE A 87 -17.36 -6.00 0.62
N THR A 88 -17.38 -7.33 0.70
CA THR A 88 -16.18 -8.15 0.93
C THR A 88 -15.69 -8.78 -0.37
N PRO A 89 -14.43 -9.25 -0.42
CA PRO A 89 -13.94 -10.01 -1.58
C PRO A 89 -14.83 -11.22 -1.93
N GLU A 90 -15.37 -11.92 -0.92
CA GLU A 90 -16.27 -13.05 -1.13
C GLU A 90 -17.60 -12.61 -1.74
N PHE A 91 -18.17 -11.48 -1.27
CA PHE A 91 -19.36 -10.90 -1.85
C PHE A 91 -19.15 -10.54 -3.32
N LEU A 92 -18.04 -9.87 -3.65
CA LEU A 92 -17.70 -9.49 -5.02
C LEU A 92 -17.50 -10.73 -5.92
N LYS A 93 -16.86 -11.78 -5.40
CA LYS A 93 -16.71 -13.04 -6.13
C LYS A 93 -18.06 -13.67 -6.47
N GLN A 94 -18.97 -13.75 -5.49
CA GLN A 94 -20.33 -14.28 -5.71
C GLN A 94 -21.13 -13.45 -6.72
N GLU A 95 -20.97 -12.12 -6.73
CA GLU A 95 -21.61 -11.26 -7.72
C GLU A 95 -21.05 -11.49 -9.13
N SER A 96 -19.73 -11.65 -9.25
CA SER A 96 -19.07 -11.99 -10.52
C SER A 96 -19.57 -13.33 -11.06
N ASP A 97 -19.60 -14.37 -10.22
CA ASP A 97 -20.06 -15.71 -10.60
C ASP A 97 -21.53 -15.69 -11.07
N ARG A 98 -22.39 -14.92 -10.39
CA ARG A 98 -23.80 -14.73 -10.80
C ARG A 98 -23.92 -14.04 -12.15
N ALA A 99 -23.14 -12.99 -12.38
CA ALA A 99 -23.12 -12.28 -13.65
C ALA A 99 -22.61 -13.16 -14.81
N GLU A 100 -21.64 -14.05 -14.56
CA GLU A 100 -21.18 -15.02 -15.54
C GLU A 100 -22.24 -16.08 -15.88
N MET A 101 -22.97 -16.58 -14.89
CA MET A 101 -24.07 -17.53 -15.14
C MET A 101 -25.18 -16.93 -16.01
N TRP A 102 -25.48 -15.64 -15.85
CA TRP A 102 -26.46 -14.95 -16.71
C TRP A 102 -25.98 -14.78 -18.16
N ARG A 103 -24.67 -14.70 -18.42
CA ARG A 103 -24.14 -14.63 -19.79
C ARG A 103 -24.18 -15.97 -20.52
N GLN A 104 -24.30 -17.08 -19.79
CA GLN A 104 -24.29 -18.44 -20.34
C GLN A 104 -25.70 -19.05 -20.49
N SER A 105 -26.75 -18.36 -20.02
CA SER A 105 -28.16 -18.74 -20.16
C SER A 105 -28.81 -18.05 -21.36
#